data_AF-A0A1G1DKD0-F1
#
_entry.id   AF-A0A1G1DKD0-F1
#
_cell.length_a   1.000
_cell.length_b   1.000
_cell.length_c   1.000
_cell.angle_alpha   90.00
_cell.angle_beta   90.00
_cell.angle_gamma   90.00
#
_symmetry.space_group_name_H-M   'P 1'
#
loop_
_entity.id
_entity.type
_entity.pdbx_description
1 polymer ?
#
loop_
_entity_poly.entity_id
_entity_poly.type
_entity_poly.pdbx_seq_one_letter_code
_entity_poly.pdbx_strand_id
1 'polypeptide(L)'
;MIEKFIEDFEKTINSSPVVLSSNIQKLFSPDTKTVYIKGNLIFIDSSCLEIAIFLKEVYSSITIDKYRYHYMNWQRKMVFRYDNAQHHPEISSHPHHKHIKDTVMASFLPSLRDVLNEISASMLKK
;
A
#
# COMPACT_ATOMS: atom_id res chain seq x y z
N MET A 1 -8.38 5.26 17.32
CA MET A 1 -8.85 4.97 15.94
C MET A 1 -7.88 4.09 15.16
N ILE A 2 -6.58 4.15 15.47
CA ILE A 2 -5.56 3.30 14.85
C ILE A 2 -5.95 1.81 14.84
N GLU A 3 -6.46 1.29 15.96
CA GLU A 3 -6.91 -0.11 16.06
C GLU A 3 -7.99 -0.43 15.01
N LYS A 4 -9.00 0.43 14.89
CA LYS A 4 -10.06 0.27 13.90
C LYS A 4 -9.53 0.29 12.46
N PHE A 5 -8.59 1.18 12.16
CA PHE A 5 -7.92 1.20 10.85
C PHE A 5 -7.18 -0.11 10.57
N ILE A 6 -6.47 -0.63 11.57
CA ILE A 6 -5.74 -1.90 11.47
C ILE A 6 -6.71 -3.07 11.25
N GLU A 7 -7.82 -3.13 11.99
CA GLU A 7 -8.86 -4.15 11.79
C GLU A 7 -9.43 -4.12 10.37
N ASP A 8 -9.77 -2.93 9.86
CA ASP A 8 -10.33 -2.78 8.51
C ASP A 8 -9.28 -3.10 7.43
N PHE A 9 -8.01 -2.77 7.68
CA PHE A 9 -6.87 -3.12 6.83
C PHE A 9 -6.69 -4.64 6.75
N GLU A 10 -6.66 -5.34 7.88
CA GLU A 10 -6.53 -6.80 7.94
C GLU A 10 -7.75 -7.51 7.35
N LYS A 11 -8.96 -7.01 7.62
CA LYS A 11 -10.19 -7.51 7.01
C LYS A 11 -10.16 -7.38 5.48
N THR A 12 -9.61 -6.28 4.96
CA THR A 12 -9.46 -6.08 3.52
C THR A 12 -8.49 -7.09 2.90
N ILE A 13 -7.39 -7.42 3.58
CA ILE A 13 -6.46 -8.48 3.14
C ILE A 13 -7.15 -9.85 3.17
N ASN A 14 -7.77 -10.21 4.31
CA ASN A 14 -8.35 -11.54 4.53
C ASN A 14 -9.59 -11.83 3.67
N SER A 15 -10.27 -10.78 3.20
CA SER A 15 -11.42 -10.92 2.28
C SER A 15 -11.03 -10.94 0.81
N SER A 16 -9.75 -10.75 0.48
CA SER A 16 -9.29 -10.76 -0.90
C SER A 16 -9.13 -12.21 -1.42
N PRO A 17 -9.80 -12.60 -2.51
CA PRO A 17 -9.72 -13.97 -3.03
C PRO A 17 -8.38 -14.29 -3.71
N VAL A 18 -7.56 -13.27 -3.99
CA VAL A 18 -6.28 -13.42 -4.71
C VAL A 18 -5.07 -13.43 -3.78
N VAL A 19 -5.24 -13.04 -2.52
CA VAL A 19 -4.15 -13.05 -1.52
C VAL A 19 -3.97 -14.48 -1.03
N LEU A 20 -2.79 -15.04 -1.30
CA LEU A 20 -2.41 -16.39 -0.87
C LEU A 20 -1.88 -16.39 0.56
N SER A 21 -1.04 -15.42 0.89
CA SER A 21 -0.50 -15.26 2.25
C SER A 21 -0.15 -13.81 2.54
N SER A 22 -0.12 -13.46 3.83
CA SER A 22 0.26 -12.15 4.31
C SER A 22 1.28 -12.26 5.44
N ASN A 23 2.23 -11.33 5.45
CA ASN A 23 3.16 -11.14 6.55
C ASN A 23 3.21 -9.64 6.86
N ILE A 24 2.50 -9.21 7.89
CA ILE A 24 2.34 -7.81 8.27
C ILE A 24 2.84 -7.61 9.69
N GLN A 25 3.74 -6.63 9.87
CA GLN A 25 4.25 -6.16 11.14
C GLN A 25 3.66 -4.78 11.45
N LYS A 26 3.36 -4.55 12.72
CA LYS A 26 2.81 -3.29 13.24
C LYS A 26 3.74 -2.82 14.35
N LEU A 27 4.39 -1.68 14.15
CA LEU A 27 5.35 -1.10 15.10
C LEU A 27 4.75 0.18 15.67
N PHE A 28 4.31 0.13 16.93
CA PHE A 28 3.68 1.26 17.60
C PHE A 28 4.72 2.15 18.27
N SER A 29 4.44 3.46 18.31
CA SER A 29 5.13 4.36 19.23
C SER A 29 4.74 4.05 20.68
N PRO A 30 5.57 4.43 21.68
CA PRO A 30 5.25 4.22 23.10
C PRO A 30 3.94 4.87 23.54
N ASP A 31 3.56 6.00 22.92
CA ASP A 31 2.31 6.72 23.21
C ASP A 31 1.10 6.20 22.41
N THR A 32 1.30 5.15 21.60
CA THR A 32 0.31 4.49 20.72
C THR A 32 -0.40 5.41 19.72
N LYS A 33 0.06 6.66 19.55
CA LYS A 33 -0.52 7.63 18.61
C LYS A 33 0.05 7.50 17.20
N THR A 34 1.09 6.70 17.02
CA THR A 34 1.73 6.46 15.73
C THR A 34 1.92 4.97 15.53
N VAL A 35 1.72 4.49 14.30
CA VAL A 35 2.09 3.12 13.94
C VAL A 35 2.72 3.07 12.56
N TYR A 36 3.77 2.26 12.47
CA TYR A 36 4.39 1.87 11.21
C TYR A 36 3.97 0.45 10.86
N ILE A 37 3.15 0.32 9.82
CA ILE A 37 2.72 -0.95 9.25
C ILE A 37 3.65 -1.29 8.09
N LYS A 38 4.32 -2.44 8.14
CA LYS A 38 5.19 -2.90 7.06
C LYS A 38 5.05 -4.39 6.84
N GLY A 39 5.22 -4.83 5.60
CA GLY A 39 5.10 -6.24 5.29
C GLY A 39 4.92 -6.53 3.81
N ASN A 40 4.50 -7.73 3.51
CA ASN A 40 4.24 -8.17 2.16
C ASN A 40 3.02 -9.10 2.07
N LEU A 41 2.34 -9.03 0.92
CA LEU A 41 1.32 -9.97 0.51
C LEU A 41 1.86 -10.79 -0.66
N ILE A 42 1.65 -12.11 -0.61
CA ILE A 42 1.90 -13.01 -1.74
C ILE A 42 0.56 -13.36 -2.36
N PHE A 43 0.48 -13.32 -3.69
CA PHE A 43 -0.74 -13.64 -4.42
C PHE A 43 -0.67 -15.03 -5.08
N ILE A 44 -1.82 -15.53 -5.51
CA ILE A 44 -1.98 -16.86 -6.14
C ILE A 44 -1.11 -17.09 -7.38
N ASP A 45 -0.72 -16.03 -8.11
CA ASP A 45 0.18 -16.12 -9.28
C ASP A 45 1.66 -15.93 -8.91
N SER A 46 2.00 -16.04 -7.62
CA SER A 46 3.32 -15.79 -7.04
C SER A 46 3.85 -14.36 -7.17
N SER A 47 3.03 -13.41 -7.66
CA SER A 47 3.34 -11.99 -7.54
C SER A 47 3.30 -11.53 -6.08
N CYS A 48 3.84 -10.34 -5.80
CA CYS A 48 3.99 -9.84 -4.44
C CYS A 48 3.69 -8.34 -4.37
N LEU A 49 3.03 -7.91 -3.30
CA LEU A 49 2.85 -6.50 -2.93
C LEU A 49 3.63 -6.25 -1.64
N GLU A 50 4.65 -5.39 -1.70
CA GLU A 50 5.28 -4.84 -0.49
C GLU A 50 4.54 -3.60 -0.01
N ILE A 51 4.31 -3.54 1.29
CA ILE A 51 3.57 -2.47 1.96
C ILE A 51 4.45 -1.82 3.03
N ALA A 52 4.43 -0.50 3.06
CA ALA A 52 4.95 0.31 4.15
C ALA A 52 4.01 1.51 4.34
N ILE A 53 3.45 1.71 5.53
CA ILE A 53 2.51 2.80 5.84
C ILE A 53 2.86 3.34 7.22
N PHE A 54 3.11 4.64 7.28
CA PHE A 54 3.31 5.37 8.52
C PHE A 54 2.08 6.24 8.78
N LEU A 55 1.34 5.93 9.83
CA LEU A 55 0.12 6.62 10.19
C LEU A 55 0.19 7.22 11.59
N LYS A 56 -0.47 8.37 11.76
CA LYS A 56 -0.55 9.13 13.00
C LYS A 56 -1.99 9.47 13.34
N GLU A 57 -2.32 9.42 14.61
CA GLU A 57 -3.57 9.92 15.15
C GLU A 57 -3.44 11.41 15.53
N VAL A 58 -4.26 12.26 14.92
CA VAL A 58 -4.22 13.73 15.06
C VAL A 58 -5.65 14.27 15.22
N TYR A 59 -5.91 14.99 16.32
CA TYR A 59 -7.21 15.64 16.62
C TYR A 59 -8.45 14.77 16.30
N SER A 60 -8.44 13.53 16.75
CA SER A 60 -9.53 12.57 16.50
C SER A 60 -9.69 12.11 15.04
N SER A 61 -8.59 12.11 14.27
CA SER A 61 -8.53 11.56 12.91
C SER A 61 -7.23 10.77 12.69
N ILE A 62 -7.18 9.93 11.65
CA ILE A 62 -5.95 9.27 11.21
C ILE A 62 -5.42 9.99 9.98
N THR A 63 -4.12 10.21 9.98
CA THR A 63 -3.36 10.74 8.84
C THR A 63 -2.33 9.72 8.40
N ILE A 64 -2.12 9.58 7.09
CA ILE A 64 -1.05 8.76 6.51
C ILE A 64 0.05 9.71 6.04
N ASP A 65 1.13 9.78 6.81
CA ASP A 65 2.24 10.68 6.52
C ASP A 65 3.14 10.15 5.41
N LYS A 66 3.38 8.83 5.42
CA LYS A 66 4.21 8.14 4.44
C LYS A 66 3.56 6.82 4.05
N TYR A 67 3.63 6.48 2.77
CA TYR A 67 3.21 5.17 2.32
C TYR A 67 4.00 4.70 1.10
N ARG A 68 3.97 3.39 0.90
CA ARG A 68 4.45 2.70 -0.29
C ARG A 68 3.65 1.42 -0.49
N TYR A 69 3.09 1.27 -1.69
CA TYR A 69 2.53 0.04 -2.22
C TYR A 69 3.34 -0.34 -3.45
N HIS A 70 4.23 -1.32 -3.33
CA HIS A 70 5.13 -1.73 -4.40
C HIS A 70 4.76 -3.12 -4.92
N TYR A 71 4.06 -3.16 -6.05
CA TYR A 71 3.61 -4.40 -6.66
C TYR A 71 4.63 -4.91 -7.69
N MET A 72 4.99 -6.19 -7.56
CA MET A 72 6.00 -6.85 -8.38
C MET A 72 5.46 -8.18 -8.89
N ASN A 73 5.87 -8.56 -10.10
CA ASN A 73 5.55 -9.88 -10.67
C ASN A 73 6.34 -11.01 -9.96
N TRP A 74 6.11 -12.26 -10.36
CA TRP A 74 6.78 -13.44 -9.82
C TRP A 74 8.31 -13.42 -9.99
N GLN A 75 8.83 -12.65 -10.95
CA GLN A 75 10.27 -12.42 -11.17
C GLN A 75 10.82 -11.24 -10.36
N ARG A 76 10.05 -10.68 -9.42
CA ARG A 76 10.39 -9.47 -8.64
C ARG A 76 10.60 -8.21 -9.48
N LYS A 77 10.12 -8.18 -10.73
CA LYS A 77 10.10 -6.95 -11.53
C LYS A 77 8.90 -6.09 -11.14
N MET A 78 9.15 -4.80 -10.89
CA MET A 78 8.10 -3.83 -10.60
C MET A 78 7.08 -3.77 -11.73
N VAL A 79 5.81 -3.91 -11.37
CA VAL A 79 4.66 -3.73 -12.27
C VAL A 79 4.13 -2.32 -12.10
N PHE A 80 3.87 -1.92 -10.85
CA PHE A 80 3.59 -0.54 -10.48
C PHE A 80 3.99 -0.28 -9.02
N ARG A 81 4.13 1.00 -8.66
CA ARG A 81 4.31 1.42 -7.28
C ARG A 81 3.55 2.71 -7.01
N TYR A 82 2.83 2.77 -5.90
CA TYR A 82 2.31 4.02 -5.36
C TYR A 82 3.13 4.42 -4.15
N ASP A 83 3.59 5.67 -4.08
CA ASP A 83 4.26 6.21 -2.90
C ASP A 83 4.15 7.74 -2.85
N ASN A 84 4.63 8.34 -1.76
CA ASN A 84 4.66 9.79 -1.56
C ASN A 84 6.03 10.33 -1.15
N ALA A 85 7.11 9.71 -1.63
CA ALA A 85 8.43 10.27 -1.44
C ALA A 85 8.57 11.59 -2.24
N GLN A 86 9.20 12.60 -1.65
CA GLN A 86 9.24 13.98 -2.18
C GLN A 86 10.35 14.17 -3.23
N HIS A 87 10.35 13.36 -4.29
CA HIS A 87 11.36 13.42 -5.36
C HIS A 87 10.79 13.72 -6.75
N HIS A 88 9.47 13.91 -6.86
CA HIS A 88 8.78 14.28 -8.10
C HIS A 88 7.97 15.58 -7.92
N PRO A 89 8.63 16.75 -7.78
CA PRO A 89 7.95 18.04 -7.65
C PRO A 89 7.18 18.46 -8.92
N GLU A 90 7.50 17.89 -10.07
CA GLU A 90 6.87 18.17 -11.37
C GLU A 90 5.47 17.57 -11.53
N ILE A 91 5.08 16.62 -10.67
CA ILE A 91 3.78 15.94 -10.74
C ILE A 91 2.71 16.79 -10.06
N SER A 92 1.56 16.97 -10.71
CA SER A 92 0.46 17.80 -10.20
C SER A 92 -0.14 17.33 -8.86
N SER A 93 -0.05 16.03 -8.56
CA SER A 93 -0.49 15.45 -7.29
C SER A 93 0.60 15.37 -6.22
N HIS A 94 1.72 16.08 -6.38
CA HIS A 94 2.84 16.07 -5.43
C HIS A 94 2.38 16.22 -3.97
N PRO A 95 2.87 15.38 -3.03
CA PRO A 95 3.93 14.38 -3.20
C PRO A 95 3.45 13.02 -3.73
N HIS A 96 2.14 12.83 -3.89
CA HIS A 96 1.54 11.56 -4.28
C HIS A 96 1.77 11.28 -5.76
N HIS A 97 2.20 10.07 -6.07
CA HIS A 97 2.42 9.66 -7.45
C HIS A 97 2.37 8.13 -7.60
N LYS A 98 2.28 7.69 -8.86
CA LYS A 98 2.33 6.28 -9.25
C LYS A 98 3.46 6.07 -10.25
N HIS A 99 4.35 5.13 -9.97
CA HIS A 99 5.29 4.56 -10.92
C HIS A 99 4.62 3.44 -11.69
N ILE A 100 4.74 3.44 -13.01
CA ILE A 100 4.33 2.33 -13.88
C ILE A 100 5.31 2.22 -15.04
N LYS A 101 5.91 1.04 -15.21
CA LYS A 101 7.04 0.82 -16.13
C LYS A 101 8.15 1.86 -15.85
N ASP A 102 8.45 2.70 -16.85
CA ASP A 102 9.50 3.73 -16.79
C ASP A 102 8.90 5.14 -16.67
N THR A 103 7.63 5.25 -16.24
CA THR A 103 6.90 6.52 -16.16
C THR A 103 6.38 6.77 -14.75
N VAL A 104 6.28 8.06 -14.41
CA VAL A 104 5.64 8.54 -13.19
C VAL A 104 4.42 9.33 -13.59
N MET A 105 3.29 9.03 -12.95
CA MET A 105 1.99 9.64 -13.24
C MET A 105 1.39 10.23 -11.98
N ALA A 106 0.59 11.29 -12.17
CA ALA A 106 -0.21 11.84 -11.10
C ALA A 106 -1.20 10.78 -10.57
N SER A 107 -1.25 10.65 -9.26
CA SER A 107 -2.15 9.77 -8.54
C SER A 107 -2.30 10.27 -7.12
N PHE A 108 -3.47 10.09 -6.53
CA PHE A 108 -3.67 10.25 -5.10
C PHE A 108 -3.26 8.99 -4.34
N LEU A 109 -3.27 9.05 -3.01
CA LEU A 109 -3.13 7.89 -2.13
C LEU A 109 -4.30 6.92 -2.36
N PRO A 110 -4.07 5.71 -2.91
CA PRO A 110 -5.12 4.73 -3.08
C PRO A 110 -5.44 4.03 -1.74
N SER A 111 -6.67 3.55 -1.58
CA SER A 111 -6.96 2.60 -0.50
C SER A 111 -6.30 1.25 -0.79
N LEU A 112 -6.08 0.43 0.24
CA LEU A 112 -5.59 -0.95 0.02
C LEU A 112 -6.54 -1.74 -0.90
N ARG A 113 -7.86 -1.51 -0.78
CA ARG A 113 -8.86 -2.17 -1.62
C ARG A 113 -8.67 -1.82 -3.10
N ASP A 114 -8.41 -0.54 -3.41
CA ASP A 114 -8.15 -0.12 -4.80
C ASP A 114 -6.91 -0.80 -5.36
N VAL A 115 -5.84 -0.89 -4.56
CA VAL A 115 -4.60 -1.58 -4.94
C VAL A 115 -4.86 -3.08 -5.19
N LEU A 116 -5.58 -3.76 -4.30
CA LEU A 116 -5.91 -5.18 -4.46
C LEU A 116 -6.81 -5.44 -5.67
N ASN A 117 -7.75 -4.54 -5.96
CA ASN A 117 -8.61 -4.62 -7.14
C ASN A 117 -7.79 -4.45 -8.43
N GLU A 118 -6.85 -3.49 -8.47
CA GLU A 118 -5.96 -3.30 -9.61
C GLU A 118 -5.08 -4.54 -9.85
N ILE A 119 -4.54 -5.12 -8.78
CA ILE A 119 -3.75 -6.37 -8.83
C ILE A 119 -4.59 -7.51 -9.40
N SER A 120 -5.79 -7.74 -8.85
CA SER A 120 -6.71 -8.77 -9.33
C SER A 120 -7.05 -8.59 -10.81
N ALA A 121 -7.36 -7.36 -11.24
CA ALA A 121 -7.63 -7.06 -12.63
C ALA A 121 -6.43 -7.30 -13.56
N SER A 122 -5.19 -7.10 -13.05
CA SER A 122 -3.97 -7.37 -13.82
C SER A 122 -3.71 -8.88 -14.02
N MET A 123 -4.20 -9.73 -13.11
CA MET A 123 -4.09 -11.19 -13.23
C MET A 123 -5.03 -11.75 -14.30
N LEU A 124 -6.22 -11.17 -14.46
CA LEU A 124 -7.22 -11.59 -15.46
C LEU A 124 -6.85 -11.23 -16.91
N LYS A 125 -5.89 -10.33 -17.11
CA LYS A 125 -5.44 -9.85 -18.42
C LYS A 125 -4.22 -10.62 -18.96
N LYS A 126 -3.70 -11.57 -18.19
CA LYS A 126 -2.62 -12.48 -18.61
C LYS A 126 -3.22 -13.73 -19.24
#